data_AF-A0A8J9SHU1-F1
#
_entry.id   AF-A0A8J9SHU1-F1
#
_cell.length_a   1.000
_cell.length_b   1.000
_cell.length_c   1.000
_cell.angle_alpha   90.00
_cell.angle_beta   90.00
_cell.angle_gamma   90.00
#
_symmetry.space_group_name_H-M   'P 1'
#
loop_
_entity.id
_entity.type
_entity.pdbx_description
1 polymer ?
#
loop_
_entity_poly.entity_id
_entity_poly.type
_entity_poly.pdbx_seq_one_letter_code
_entity_poly.pdbx_strand_id
1 'polypeptide(L)'
;MLLPRLSRCLWSVRASPVFVLFILLTLWTFVFRAVLPLVGDIDTVIPGTTDRINSRTPAQRNATLVLKLPTPIIVVGYPKSGTTSVWDFFSCSGLRTQHYCCCGDTHDHPPCSSNSMAHCILKNIAARKENVLEGCGDYDVYAQIDGERPTFDRGDKIRGLLLENGTIDEWDQRTVEGRNELFKHFLPQHFHLPILHRSAPNATYILPLRDPIVWANSVFDWFHMRGRVVNEYRLFNSSLERPGKNGARAFLARIYIEHTDSIKRFVQLHPSHALVEFNITDPNAGQILADAFGLGEGCWRHRNKVGERANRLKSRSISNWL
;
A
#
# COMPACT_ATOMS: atom_id res chain seq x y z
N MET A 1 -52.04 -69.18 14.80
CA MET A 1 -50.68 -69.78 14.78
C MET A 1 -50.28 -69.98 13.34
N LEU A 2 -49.60 -69.00 12.72
CA LEU A 2 -49.01 -69.07 11.37
C LEU A 2 -47.99 -67.92 11.28
N LEU A 3 -46.70 -68.26 11.18
CA LEU A 3 -45.57 -67.34 10.98
C LEU A 3 -45.37 -67.09 9.48
N PRO A 4 -45.00 -65.87 9.03
CA PRO A 4 -44.56 -65.65 7.66
C PRO A 4 -43.03 -65.76 7.51
N ARG A 5 -42.64 -66.26 6.33
CA ARG A 5 -41.27 -66.50 5.86
C ARG A 5 -40.51 -65.18 5.64
N LEU A 6 -39.26 -65.13 6.11
CA LEU A 6 -38.29 -64.08 5.80
C LEU A 6 -37.57 -64.39 4.47
N SER A 7 -37.77 -63.53 3.47
CA SER A 7 -37.03 -63.53 2.21
C SER A 7 -35.72 -62.74 2.37
N ARG A 8 -34.58 -63.36 2.03
CA ARG A 8 -33.26 -62.71 2.01
C ARG A 8 -33.12 -61.84 0.74
N CYS A 9 -33.01 -60.52 0.91
CA CYS A 9 -32.53 -59.62 -0.14
C CYS A 9 -30.99 -59.53 -0.06
N LEU A 10 -30.29 -60.18 -0.98
CA LEU A 10 -28.88 -59.93 -1.27
C LEU A 10 -28.77 -58.66 -2.11
N TRP A 11 -28.33 -57.56 -1.50
CA TRP A 11 -27.94 -56.34 -2.23
C TRP A 11 -26.49 -56.47 -2.66
N SER A 12 -26.26 -56.58 -3.97
CA SER A 12 -24.94 -56.43 -4.59
C SER A 12 -24.61 -54.94 -4.70
N VAL A 13 -23.72 -54.46 -3.84
CA VAL A 13 -23.20 -53.09 -3.91
C VAL A 13 -22.06 -53.07 -4.92
N ARG A 14 -22.32 -52.59 -6.14
CA ARG A 14 -21.26 -52.23 -7.08
C ARG A 14 -20.66 -50.90 -6.64
N ALA A 15 -19.49 -50.94 -6.00
CA ALA A 15 -18.73 -49.74 -5.70
C ALA A 15 -18.30 -49.05 -7.00
N SER A 16 -18.65 -47.77 -7.14
CA SER A 16 -18.22 -46.94 -8.28
C SER A 16 -16.69 -46.73 -8.22
N PRO A 17 -15.97 -46.79 -9.36
CA PRO A 17 -14.52 -46.57 -9.40
C PRO A 17 -14.08 -45.22 -8.83
N VAL A 18 -14.99 -44.24 -8.76
CA VAL A 18 -14.75 -42.93 -8.13
C VAL A 18 -14.55 -43.04 -6.61
N PHE A 19 -15.22 -43.99 -5.96
CA PHE A 19 -15.15 -44.17 -4.50
C PHE A 19 -13.84 -44.85 -4.07
N VAL A 20 -13.31 -45.75 -4.91
CA VAL A 20 -12.00 -46.40 -4.69
C VAL A 20 -10.86 -45.39 -4.85
N LEU A 21 -10.97 -44.47 -5.82
CA LEU A 21 -9.97 -43.41 -6.03
C LEU A 21 -9.91 -42.44 -4.84
N PHE A 22 -11.05 -42.13 -4.21
CA PHE A 22 -11.11 -41.26 -3.03
C PHE A 22 -10.45 -41.90 -1.80
N ILE A 23 -10.67 -43.20 -1.58
CA ILE A 23 -10.04 -43.95 -0.48
C ILE A 23 -8.52 -44.00 -0.67
N LEU A 24 -8.02 -44.24 -1.88
CA LEU A 24 -6.59 -44.26 -2.18
C LEU A 24 -5.91 -42.88 -2.02
N LEU A 25 -6.57 -41.79 -2.41
CA LEU A 25 -6.06 -40.43 -2.22
C LEU A 25 -5.97 -40.05 -0.74
N THR A 26 -6.97 -40.41 0.07
CA THR A 26 -6.92 -40.14 1.52
C THR A 26 -5.84 -40.94 2.25
N LEU A 27 -5.63 -42.22 1.88
CA LEU A 27 -4.54 -43.04 2.40
C LEU A 27 -3.15 -42.51 2.00
N TRP A 28 -2.99 -41.95 0.79
CA TRP A 28 -1.72 -41.38 0.35
C TRP A 28 -1.32 -40.13 1.14
N THR A 29 -2.28 -39.25 1.47
CA THR A 29 -2.02 -38.07 2.31
C THR A 29 -1.67 -38.41 3.77
N PHE A 30 -2.18 -39.54 4.29
CA PHE A 30 -1.89 -39.98 5.65
C PHE A 30 -0.50 -40.62 5.76
N VAL A 31 -0.08 -41.39 4.76
CA VAL A 31 1.27 -42.00 4.72
C VAL A 31 2.36 -40.92 4.52
N PHE A 32 2.11 -39.88 3.72
CA PHE A 32 3.12 -38.83 3.49
C PHE A 32 3.35 -37.92 4.71
N ARG A 33 2.35 -37.74 5.58
CA ARG A 33 2.51 -36.98 6.83
C ARG A 33 3.19 -37.75 7.95
N ALA A 34 3.19 -39.09 7.89
CA ALA A 34 3.79 -39.92 8.93
C ALA A 34 5.29 -40.21 8.71
N VAL A 35 5.84 -39.94 7.51
CA VAL A 35 7.22 -40.36 7.14
C VAL A 35 8.21 -39.19 7.02
N LEU A 36 7.77 -37.92 7.14
CA LEU A 36 8.66 -36.75 7.12
C LEU A 36 8.85 -36.07 8.49
N PRO A 37 9.50 -36.76 9.45
CA PRO A 37 10.41 -36.03 10.34
C PRO A 37 11.71 -36.82 10.57
N LEU A 38 12.49 -37.08 9.52
CA LEU A 38 13.83 -37.68 9.63
C LEU A 38 14.79 -37.18 8.53
N VAL A 39 14.80 -35.87 8.27
CA VAL A 39 15.94 -35.24 7.59
C VAL A 39 16.44 -34.14 8.51
N GLY A 40 17.51 -34.49 9.23
CA GLY A 40 18.17 -33.62 10.19
C GLY A 40 18.92 -32.46 9.55
N ASP A 41 19.15 -31.47 10.39
CA ASP A 41 19.98 -30.29 10.15
C ASP A 41 21.37 -30.68 9.66
N ILE A 42 21.76 -30.12 8.51
CA ILE A 42 23.16 -29.98 8.11
C ILE A 42 23.37 -28.49 7.82
N ASP A 43 23.70 -27.74 8.88
CA ASP A 43 24.30 -26.41 8.76
C ASP A 43 25.78 -26.58 8.40
N THR A 44 26.08 -26.56 7.10
CA THR A 44 27.44 -26.34 6.61
C THR A 44 27.77 -24.86 6.67
N VAL A 45 28.39 -24.46 7.78
CA VAL A 45 29.03 -23.16 7.99
C VAL A 45 30.20 -23.02 7.01
N ILE A 46 30.08 -22.12 6.04
CA ILE A 46 31.19 -21.61 5.23
C ILE A 46 31.68 -20.30 5.89
N PRO A 47 32.91 -20.25 6.43
CA PRO A 47 33.48 -18.99 6.93
C PRO A 47 34.19 -18.28 5.78
N GLY A 48 33.64 -17.16 5.31
CA GLY A 48 34.28 -16.40 4.24
C GLY A 48 33.62 -15.08 3.90
N THR A 49 34.09 -14.01 4.56
CA THR A 49 34.17 -12.64 4.01
C THR A 49 32.87 -11.99 3.49
N THR A 50 32.03 -11.46 4.39
CA THR A 50 31.15 -10.30 4.08
C THR A 50 30.81 -9.38 5.28
N ASP A 51 31.17 -9.72 6.52
CA ASP A 51 30.72 -8.96 7.71
C ASP A 51 31.69 -7.88 8.24
N ARG A 52 32.21 -7.02 7.37
CA ARG A 52 33.05 -5.87 7.82
C ARG A 52 32.50 -4.48 7.47
N ILE A 53 31.18 -4.35 7.32
CA ILE A 53 30.54 -3.03 7.16
C ILE A 53 29.59 -2.66 8.32
N ASN A 54 29.17 -3.59 9.18
CA ASN A 54 28.09 -3.32 10.16
C ASN A 54 28.44 -3.45 11.65
N SER A 55 29.64 -3.03 12.07
CA SER A 55 29.98 -2.95 13.51
C SER A 55 30.12 -1.52 14.06
N ARG A 56 29.42 -0.54 13.47
CA ARG A 56 29.27 0.77 14.15
C ARG A 56 28.23 0.63 15.26
N THR A 57 28.65 0.92 16.48
CA THR A 57 27.76 0.95 17.65
C THR A 57 26.69 2.02 17.46
N PRO A 58 25.47 1.86 18.03
CA PRO A 58 24.42 2.89 18.00
C PRO A 58 24.90 4.27 18.47
N ALA A 59 25.90 4.32 19.36
CA ALA A 59 26.51 5.56 19.84
C ALA A 59 27.36 6.31 18.77
N GLN A 60 27.90 5.61 17.76
CA GLN A 60 28.67 6.22 16.66
C GLN A 60 27.79 6.70 15.49
N ARG A 61 26.47 6.48 15.54
CA ARG A 61 25.51 7.01 14.54
C ARG A 61 25.02 8.44 14.85
N ASN A 62 25.48 9.05 15.95
CA ASN A 62 24.99 10.35 16.41
C ASN A 62 25.89 11.52 16.04
N ALA A 63 26.36 11.59 14.79
CA ALA A 63 26.40 12.90 14.16
C ALA A 63 24.93 13.18 13.81
N THR A 64 24.24 13.95 14.64
CA THR A 64 22.82 14.28 14.45
C THR A 64 22.65 14.75 13.01
N LEU A 65 21.93 13.99 12.20
CA LEU A 65 21.66 14.36 10.81
C LEU A 65 20.84 15.65 10.85
N VAL A 66 21.49 16.80 10.61
CA VAL A 66 20.81 18.09 10.59
C VAL A 66 20.29 18.32 9.17
N LEU A 67 18.98 18.18 8.99
CA LEU A 67 18.33 18.49 7.73
C LEU A 67 18.29 20.00 7.51
N LYS A 68 18.40 20.43 6.25
CA LYS A 68 18.25 21.84 5.87
C LYS A 68 16.80 22.35 5.99
N LEU A 69 15.82 21.45 5.89
CA LEU A 69 14.39 21.77 5.91
C LEU A 69 13.69 21.10 7.11
N PRO A 70 12.62 21.71 7.65
CA PRO A 70 11.93 21.20 8.84
C PRO A 70 11.23 19.85 8.63
N THR A 71 11.09 19.10 9.73
CA THR A 71 10.23 17.92 9.84
C THR A 71 8.87 18.28 10.49
N PRO A 72 7.81 17.48 10.27
CA PRO A 72 7.78 16.30 9.41
C PRO A 72 7.82 16.67 7.92
N ILE A 73 8.39 15.78 7.12
CA ILE A 73 8.38 15.86 5.66
C ILE A 73 7.18 15.05 5.16
N ILE A 74 6.26 15.66 4.42
CA ILE A 74 5.02 15.02 3.98
C ILE A 74 4.97 15.01 2.45
N VAL A 75 4.84 13.82 1.87
CA VAL A 75 4.63 13.68 0.42
C VAL A 75 3.17 13.98 0.12
N VAL A 76 2.94 15.07 -0.60
CA VAL A 76 1.61 15.57 -1.00
C VAL A 76 1.30 15.29 -2.47
N GLY A 77 2.15 14.52 -3.17
CA GLY A 77 1.84 14.00 -4.50
C GLY A 77 0.80 12.89 -4.48
N TYR A 78 0.27 12.57 -5.65
CA TYR A 78 -0.62 11.42 -5.80
C TYR A 78 0.12 10.08 -5.69
N PRO A 79 -0.58 8.98 -5.33
CA PRO A 79 0.00 7.65 -5.45
C PRO A 79 0.47 7.42 -6.88
N LYS A 80 1.52 6.63 -7.05
CA LYS A 80 2.18 6.36 -8.35
C LYS A 80 2.92 7.54 -8.97
N SER A 81 3.11 8.63 -8.23
CA SER A 81 4.00 9.73 -8.63
C SER A 81 5.42 9.63 -8.08
N GLY A 82 5.74 8.59 -7.30
CA GLY A 82 7.11 8.36 -6.85
C GLY A 82 7.33 8.06 -5.39
N THR A 83 6.25 7.85 -4.63
CA THR A 83 6.28 7.60 -3.18
C THR A 83 7.29 6.53 -2.76
N THR A 84 7.43 5.42 -3.52
CA THR A 84 8.40 4.37 -3.21
C THR A 84 9.86 4.82 -3.41
N SER A 85 10.14 5.63 -4.43
CA SER A 85 11.48 6.19 -4.64
C SER A 85 11.85 7.20 -3.57
N VAL A 86 10.88 8.04 -3.18
CA VAL A 86 11.03 8.98 -2.06
C VAL A 86 11.31 8.22 -0.76
N TRP A 87 10.51 7.17 -0.48
CA TRP A 87 10.70 6.35 0.71
C TRP A 87 12.09 5.70 0.76
N ASP A 88 12.52 5.07 -0.34
CA ASP A 88 13.83 4.40 -0.45
C ASP A 88 14.98 5.40 -0.25
N PHE A 89 14.86 6.61 -0.83
CA PHE A 89 15.85 7.68 -0.71
C PHE A 89 16.05 8.13 0.74
N PHE A 90 14.97 8.49 1.44
CA PHE A 90 15.07 8.98 2.82
C PHE A 90 15.41 7.86 3.81
N SER A 91 14.88 6.65 3.62
CA SER A 91 15.25 5.48 4.44
C SER A 91 16.74 5.15 4.31
N CYS A 92 17.26 5.13 3.08
CA CYS A 92 18.69 4.94 2.81
C CYS A 92 19.56 6.05 3.43
N SER A 93 19.05 7.28 3.46
CA SER A 93 19.71 8.44 4.07
C SER A 93 19.67 8.44 5.61
N GLY A 94 19.05 7.43 6.23
CA GLY A 94 19.02 7.25 7.68
C GLY A 94 17.84 7.93 8.40
N LEU A 95 16.86 8.47 7.67
CA LEU A 95 15.66 9.06 8.26
C LEU A 95 14.60 7.99 8.57
N ARG A 96 13.84 8.20 9.65
CA ARG A 96 12.67 7.38 9.98
C ARG A 96 11.57 7.68 8.96
N THR A 97 11.41 6.78 8.02
CA THR A 97 10.59 7.04 6.84
C THR A 97 9.50 6.00 6.72
N GLN A 98 8.26 6.46 6.60
CA GLN A 98 7.08 5.66 6.40
C GLN A 98 6.71 5.64 4.91
N HIS A 99 6.29 4.47 4.39
CA HIS A 99 5.73 4.37 3.03
C HIS A 99 4.21 4.15 3.08
N TYR A 100 3.72 2.91 3.20
CA TYR A 100 2.27 2.63 3.19
C TYR A 100 1.73 2.21 4.56
N CYS A 101 2.39 1.25 5.21
CA CYS A 101 2.03 0.81 6.56
C CYS A 101 2.56 1.80 7.60
N CYS A 102 1.94 1.84 8.78
CA CYS A 102 2.29 2.78 9.85
C CYS A 102 2.41 2.06 11.20
N CYS A 103 2.56 2.84 12.27
CA CYS A 103 2.13 2.37 13.59
C CYS A 103 2.92 1.13 14.08
N GLY A 104 4.25 1.17 13.93
CA GLY A 104 5.16 0.08 14.28
C GLY A 104 5.40 -0.93 13.15
N ASP A 105 4.67 -0.82 12.05
CA ASP A 105 4.88 -1.63 10.85
C ASP A 105 5.85 -0.93 9.88
N THR A 106 6.87 -1.66 9.42
CA THR A 106 7.90 -1.18 8.50
C THR A 106 7.69 -1.66 7.06
N HIS A 107 6.61 -2.40 6.77
CA HIS A 107 6.31 -2.85 5.41
C HIS A 107 6.01 -1.66 4.49
N ASP A 108 6.58 -1.72 3.28
CA ASP A 108 6.39 -0.73 2.23
C ASP A 108 5.18 -1.02 1.34
N HIS A 109 4.43 -2.10 1.59
CA HIS A 109 3.24 -2.47 0.82
C HIS A 109 2.25 -3.31 1.64
N PRO A 110 0.97 -3.37 1.23
CA PRO A 110 0.00 -4.29 1.83
C PRO A 110 0.39 -5.77 1.65
N PRO A 111 -0.07 -6.65 2.55
CA PRO A 111 -0.87 -6.35 3.74
C PRO A 111 -0.02 -5.76 4.88
N CYS A 112 -0.59 -4.78 5.60
CA CYS A 112 0.03 -4.28 6.83
C CYS A 112 -0.30 -5.22 8.00
N SER A 113 0.68 -5.49 8.84
CA SER A 113 0.54 -6.17 10.13
C SER A 113 -0.26 -5.37 11.16
N SER A 114 -0.19 -4.03 11.09
CA SER A 114 -0.95 -3.12 11.97
C SER A 114 -2.03 -2.37 11.17
N ASN A 115 -1.78 -1.12 10.77
CA ASN A 115 -2.68 -0.29 10.00
C ASN A 115 -1.93 0.37 8.82
N SER A 116 -2.67 0.77 7.80
CA SER A 116 -2.16 1.73 6.81
C SER A 116 -2.16 3.14 7.39
N MET A 117 -1.32 4.01 6.84
CA MET A 117 -1.33 5.43 7.20
C MET A 117 -2.69 6.09 6.93
N ALA A 118 -3.32 5.76 5.80
CA ALA A 118 -4.66 6.22 5.44
C ALA A 118 -5.69 5.88 6.51
N HIS A 119 -5.67 4.66 7.03
CA HIS A 119 -6.57 4.22 8.11
C HIS A 119 -6.33 5.02 9.39
N CYS A 120 -5.06 5.25 9.77
CA CYS A 120 -4.74 6.01 10.97
C CYS A 120 -5.20 7.47 10.87
N ILE A 121 -4.85 8.15 9.78
CA ILE A 121 -5.23 9.55 9.55
C ILE A 121 -6.75 9.69 9.50
N LEU A 122 -7.45 8.81 8.78
CA LEU A 122 -8.91 8.87 8.69
C LEU A 122 -9.58 8.64 10.05
N LYS A 123 -9.06 7.74 10.89
CA LYS A 123 -9.54 7.57 12.27
C LYS A 123 -9.34 8.84 13.10
N ASN A 124 -8.21 9.51 12.96
CA ASN A 124 -7.94 10.76 13.69
C ASN A 124 -8.85 11.90 13.22
N ILE A 125 -9.13 11.99 11.91
CA ILE A 125 -10.12 12.94 11.36
C ILE A 125 -11.52 12.63 11.91
N ALA A 126 -11.95 11.38 11.85
CA ALA A 126 -13.23 10.92 12.40
C ALA A 126 -13.38 11.22 13.90
N ALA A 127 -12.28 11.10 14.67
CA ALA A 127 -12.22 11.44 16.08
C ALA A 127 -12.05 12.95 16.35
N ARG A 128 -12.02 13.80 15.31
CA ARG A 128 -11.82 15.26 15.39
C ARG A 128 -10.55 15.66 16.14
N LYS A 129 -9.48 14.88 16.00
CA LYS A 129 -8.19 15.23 16.60
C LYS A 129 -7.63 16.50 15.94
N GLU A 130 -6.96 17.32 16.74
CA GLU A 130 -6.25 18.51 16.25
C GLU A 130 -5.06 18.12 15.38
N ASN A 131 -4.29 17.12 15.81
CA ASN A 131 -3.19 16.54 15.06
C ASN A 131 -3.59 15.18 14.45
N VAL A 132 -3.75 15.12 13.13
CA VAL A 132 -4.16 13.89 12.44
C VAL A 132 -3.04 12.88 12.24
N LEU A 133 -1.78 13.24 12.50
CA LEU A 133 -0.65 12.32 12.50
C LEU A 133 -0.40 11.71 13.89
N GLU A 134 -1.10 12.20 14.93
CA GLU A 134 -0.93 11.73 16.30
C GLU A 134 -1.23 10.23 16.43
N GLY A 135 -0.26 9.47 16.93
CA GLY A 135 -0.38 8.01 17.07
C GLY A 135 -0.25 7.23 15.76
N CYS A 136 0.02 7.90 14.63
CA CYS A 136 0.30 7.22 13.36
C CYS A 136 1.76 6.79 13.18
N GLY A 137 2.57 6.98 14.23
CA GLY A 137 4.00 6.75 14.25
C GLY A 137 4.80 8.05 14.23
N ASP A 138 6.00 7.99 14.80
CA ASP A 138 6.93 9.11 14.89
C ASP A 138 7.98 8.97 13.77
N TYR A 139 7.65 9.52 12.62
CA TYR A 139 8.46 9.47 11.41
C TYR A 139 8.94 10.87 11.04
N ASP A 140 10.15 10.95 10.51
CA ASP A 140 10.68 12.19 9.96
C ASP A 140 10.06 12.45 8.57
N VAL A 141 9.71 11.37 7.85
CA VAL A 141 9.15 11.41 6.48
C VAL A 141 7.92 10.52 6.35
N TYR A 142 6.81 11.10 5.92
CA TYR A 142 5.54 10.44 5.60
C TYR A 142 5.41 10.34 4.07
N ALA A 143 5.96 9.27 3.48
CA ALA A 143 6.13 9.17 2.02
C ALA A 143 4.87 8.75 1.27
N GLN A 144 3.90 8.12 1.93
CA GLN A 144 2.56 7.89 1.36
C GLN A 144 1.48 7.85 2.46
N ILE A 145 0.66 8.90 2.46
CA ILE A 145 -0.43 9.10 3.43
C ILE A 145 -1.81 8.69 2.91
N ASP A 146 -1.90 8.38 1.61
CA ASP A 146 -3.10 7.84 0.96
C ASP A 146 -3.16 6.32 1.01
N GLY A 147 -4.35 5.77 0.79
CA GLY A 147 -4.56 4.33 0.82
C GLY A 147 -6.03 3.94 0.74
N GLU A 148 -6.32 2.65 0.79
CA GLU A 148 -7.69 2.19 0.85
C GLU A 148 -8.39 2.67 2.12
N ARG A 149 -9.65 3.11 1.98
CA ARG A 149 -10.50 3.37 3.15
C ARG A 149 -10.73 2.07 3.93
N PRO A 150 -10.70 2.11 5.27
CA PRO A 150 -10.98 0.94 6.08
C PRO A 150 -12.44 0.52 5.94
N THR A 151 -12.63 -0.79 5.80
CA THR A 151 -13.94 -1.42 5.64
C THR A 151 -14.18 -2.45 6.73
N PHE A 152 -15.38 -2.42 7.32
CA PHE A 152 -15.76 -3.23 8.47
C PHE A 152 -16.81 -4.26 8.05
N ASP A 153 -16.70 -5.50 8.51
CA ASP A 153 -17.77 -6.48 8.34
C ASP A 153 -18.93 -6.15 9.29
N ARG A 154 -20.16 -6.16 8.77
CA ARG A 154 -21.39 -5.87 9.51
C ARG A 154 -22.35 -7.07 9.53
N GLY A 155 -21.93 -8.22 9.02
CA GLY A 155 -22.77 -9.39 8.86
C GLY A 155 -23.64 -9.34 7.59
N ASP A 156 -24.27 -10.47 7.25
CA ASP A 156 -25.13 -10.64 6.06
C ASP A 156 -24.60 -10.01 4.75
N LYS A 157 -23.29 -10.13 4.50
CA LYS A 157 -22.62 -9.53 3.32
C LYS A 157 -22.75 -7.99 3.25
N ILE A 158 -23.05 -7.32 4.35
CA ILE A 158 -22.98 -5.88 4.49
C ILE A 158 -21.57 -5.50 4.95
N ARG A 159 -20.98 -4.48 4.33
CA ARG A 159 -19.76 -3.86 4.83
C ARG A 159 -19.95 -2.37 5.04
N GLY A 160 -19.34 -1.87 6.09
CA GLY A 160 -19.30 -0.46 6.42
C GLY A 160 -18.01 0.19 5.95
N LEU A 161 -18.09 1.44 5.48
CA LEU A 161 -16.98 2.29 5.11
C LEU A 161 -16.89 3.47 6.11
N LEU A 162 -15.72 3.70 6.72
CA LEU A 162 -15.55 4.87 7.61
C LEU A 162 -15.50 6.17 6.81
N LEU A 163 -16.29 7.15 7.25
CA LEU A 163 -16.29 8.52 6.76
C LEU A 163 -15.62 9.49 7.75
N GLU A 164 -15.28 10.67 7.26
CA GLU A 164 -14.55 11.72 7.98
C GLU A 164 -15.32 12.28 9.17
N ASN A 165 -16.65 12.19 9.17
CA ASN A 165 -17.50 12.60 10.29
C ASN A 165 -17.61 11.51 11.37
N GLY A 166 -16.93 10.37 11.20
CA GLY A 166 -16.99 9.20 12.09
C GLY A 166 -18.17 8.26 11.86
N THR A 167 -19.06 8.55 10.91
CA THR A 167 -20.14 7.63 10.55
C THR A 167 -19.62 6.48 9.68
N ILE A 168 -20.37 5.38 9.68
CA ILE A 168 -20.12 4.22 8.84
C ILE A 168 -21.18 4.20 7.72
N ASP A 169 -20.72 4.24 6.48
CA ASP A 169 -21.55 4.13 5.29
C ASP A 169 -21.66 2.65 4.87
N GLU A 170 -22.85 2.08 4.97
CA GLU A 170 -23.09 0.64 4.82
C GLU A 170 -23.54 0.27 3.41
N TRP A 171 -22.89 -0.75 2.84
CA TRP A 171 -23.14 -1.21 1.48
C TRP A 171 -23.32 -2.72 1.40
N ASP A 172 -24.33 -3.15 0.66
CA ASP A 172 -24.61 -4.56 0.40
C ASP A 172 -23.68 -5.13 -0.68
N GLN A 173 -22.78 -6.04 -0.29
CA GLN A 173 -21.83 -6.67 -1.21
C GLN A 173 -22.48 -7.65 -2.20
N ARG A 174 -23.77 -7.99 -2.04
CA ARG A 174 -24.51 -8.79 -3.01
C ARG A 174 -24.79 -7.98 -4.27
N THR A 175 -24.92 -6.66 -4.18
CA THR A 175 -25.17 -5.79 -5.33
C THR A 175 -23.85 -5.36 -6.00
N VAL A 176 -23.91 -5.10 -7.32
CA VAL A 176 -22.75 -4.58 -8.07
C VAL A 176 -22.37 -3.19 -7.56
N GLU A 177 -23.37 -2.37 -7.27
CA GLU A 177 -23.20 -1.03 -6.72
C GLU A 177 -22.50 -1.06 -5.36
N GLY A 178 -23.01 -1.84 -4.41
CA GLY A 178 -22.41 -1.93 -3.08
C GLY A 178 -20.99 -2.48 -3.10
N ARG A 179 -20.69 -3.46 -3.97
CA ARG A 179 -19.29 -3.86 -4.21
C ARG A 179 -18.45 -2.70 -4.71
N ASN A 180 -18.91 -1.96 -5.71
CA ASN A 180 -18.16 -0.85 -6.29
C ASN A 180 -17.94 0.30 -5.30
N GLU A 181 -18.95 0.64 -4.48
CA GLU A 181 -18.88 1.78 -3.57
C GLU A 181 -17.94 1.54 -2.38
N LEU A 182 -17.71 0.28 -1.99
CA LEU A 182 -16.71 -0.06 -0.96
C LEU A 182 -15.26 0.14 -1.43
N PHE A 183 -15.01 0.24 -2.73
CA PHE A 183 -13.68 0.47 -3.29
C PHE A 183 -13.42 1.96 -3.43
N LYS A 184 -12.92 2.60 -2.36
CA LYS A 184 -12.53 4.02 -2.32
C LYS A 184 -11.08 4.18 -1.84
N HIS A 185 -10.38 5.16 -2.39
CA HIS A 185 -8.99 5.47 -2.04
C HIS A 185 -8.97 6.80 -1.29
N PHE A 186 -8.70 6.79 0.00
CA PHE A 186 -8.58 7.98 0.82
C PHE A 186 -7.38 8.82 0.38
N LEU A 187 -7.60 10.10 0.08
CA LEU A 187 -6.61 11.03 -0.48
C LEU A 187 -6.50 12.30 0.39
N PRO A 188 -5.92 12.23 1.60
CA PRO A 188 -5.87 13.38 2.51
C PRO A 188 -5.07 14.56 1.94
N GLN A 189 -4.06 14.30 1.13
CA GLN A 189 -3.29 15.34 0.45
C GLN A 189 -4.14 16.16 -0.55
N HIS A 190 -5.24 15.60 -1.04
CA HIS A 190 -6.12 16.27 -1.99
C HIS A 190 -7.32 16.91 -1.29
N PHE A 191 -8.08 16.13 -0.51
CA PHE A 191 -9.34 16.60 0.08
C PHE A 191 -9.20 17.22 1.48
N HIS A 192 -8.08 16.96 2.17
CA HIS A 192 -7.90 17.31 3.59
C HIS A 192 -6.61 18.08 3.88
N LEU A 193 -6.05 18.76 2.87
CA LEU A 193 -4.82 19.53 3.01
C LEU A 193 -4.87 20.59 4.12
N PRO A 194 -5.98 21.33 4.34
CA PRO A 194 -6.08 22.26 5.48
C PRO A 194 -5.97 21.56 6.85
N ILE A 195 -6.39 20.30 6.95
CA ILE A 195 -6.29 19.53 8.19
C ILE A 195 -4.82 19.12 8.44
N LEU A 196 -4.12 18.70 7.37
CA LEU A 196 -2.69 18.40 7.42
C LEU A 196 -1.87 19.63 7.84
N HIS A 197 -2.18 20.81 7.28
CA HIS A 197 -1.56 22.07 7.68
C HIS A 197 -1.72 22.35 9.18
N ARG A 198 -2.94 22.26 9.72
CA ARG A 198 -3.15 22.49 11.17
C ARG A 198 -2.38 21.51 12.04
N SER A 199 -2.24 20.26 11.59
CA SER A 199 -1.53 19.23 12.32
C SER A 199 -0.01 19.45 12.35
N ALA A 200 0.54 20.03 11.28
CA ALA A 200 1.97 20.29 11.13
C ALA A 200 2.21 21.58 10.34
N PRO A 201 2.02 22.77 10.94
CA PRO A 201 1.97 24.05 10.21
C PRO A 201 3.30 24.48 9.58
N ASN A 202 4.42 23.91 10.05
CA ASN A 202 5.77 24.16 9.55
C ASN A 202 6.35 22.94 8.80
N ALA A 203 5.52 21.97 8.41
CA ALA A 203 5.97 20.78 7.68
C ALA A 203 6.61 21.15 6.34
N THR A 204 7.58 20.35 5.90
CA THR A 204 8.06 20.42 4.51
C THR A 204 7.19 19.53 3.64
N TYR A 205 6.69 20.08 2.53
CA TYR A 205 5.96 19.32 1.52
C TYR A 205 6.87 18.89 0.38
N ILE A 206 6.74 17.63 -0.02
CA ILE A 206 7.35 17.11 -1.24
C ILE A 206 6.24 16.84 -2.24
N LEU A 207 6.38 17.39 -3.44
CA LEU A 207 5.46 17.19 -4.56
C LEU A 207 6.18 16.50 -5.73
N PRO A 208 6.19 15.15 -5.77
CA PRO A 208 6.68 14.42 -6.92
C PRO A 208 5.77 14.63 -8.12
N LEU A 209 6.37 15.11 -9.21
CA LEU A 209 5.71 15.38 -10.48
C LEU A 209 5.95 14.26 -11.48
N ARG A 210 5.00 14.08 -12.39
CA ARG A 210 5.06 13.15 -13.52
C ARG A 210 4.22 13.71 -14.66
N ASP A 211 4.50 13.30 -15.90
CA ASP A 211 3.58 13.57 -17.00
C ASP A 211 2.16 13.06 -16.65
N PRO A 212 1.11 13.90 -16.76
CA PRO A 212 -0.24 13.54 -16.32
C PRO A 212 -0.83 12.33 -17.04
N ILE A 213 -0.53 12.15 -18.34
CA ILE A 213 -1.02 11.02 -19.14
C ILE A 213 -0.29 9.74 -18.74
N VAL A 214 1.02 9.81 -18.56
CA VAL A 214 1.83 8.68 -18.08
C VAL A 214 1.44 8.29 -16.65
N TRP A 215 1.15 9.26 -15.78
CA TRP A 215 0.60 8.98 -14.44
C TRP A 215 -0.78 8.32 -14.52
N ALA A 216 -1.69 8.87 -15.32
CA ALA A 216 -3.04 8.33 -15.48
C ALA A 216 -3.01 6.88 -15.97
N ASN A 217 -2.14 6.56 -16.93
CA ASN A 217 -1.91 5.17 -17.38
C ASN A 217 -1.38 4.29 -16.25
N SER A 218 -0.44 4.79 -15.45
CA SER A 218 0.10 4.04 -14.31
C SER A 218 -0.95 3.75 -13.23
N VAL A 219 -1.92 4.64 -13.01
CA VAL A 219 -3.05 4.43 -12.10
C VAL A 219 -4.08 3.48 -12.70
N PHE A 220 -4.27 3.56 -14.01
CA PHE A 220 -5.23 2.74 -14.75
C PHE A 220 -4.97 1.24 -14.59
N ASP A 221 -3.70 0.86 -14.64
CA ASP A 221 -3.28 -0.54 -14.68
C ASP A 221 -2.95 -1.12 -13.29
N TRP A 222 -3.04 -0.33 -12.23
CA TRP A 222 -2.58 -0.73 -10.89
C TRP A 222 -3.73 -1.08 -9.94
N PHE A 223 -3.95 -2.37 -9.69
CA PHE A 223 -4.90 -2.89 -8.68
C PHE A 223 -6.27 -2.18 -8.65
N HIS A 224 -6.91 -1.97 -9.79
CA HIS A 224 -8.20 -1.25 -9.86
C HIS A 224 -8.19 0.18 -9.27
N MET A 225 -7.03 0.82 -9.11
CA MET A 225 -6.91 2.14 -8.50
C MET A 225 -7.70 3.22 -9.23
N ARG A 226 -7.82 3.11 -10.57
CA ARG A 226 -8.76 3.93 -11.35
C ARG A 226 -10.15 3.99 -10.73
N GLY A 227 -10.73 2.84 -10.41
CA GLY A 227 -12.08 2.77 -9.84
C GLY A 227 -12.12 3.42 -8.46
N ARG A 228 -11.10 3.17 -7.65
CA ARG A 228 -11.00 3.68 -6.27
C ARG A 228 -10.85 5.20 -6.21
N VAL A 229 -10.02 5.79 -7.06
CA VAL A 229 -9.84 7.25 -7.15
C VAL A 229 -11.12 7.92 -7.68
N VAL A 230 -11.74 7.37 -8.73
CA VAL A 230 -13.01 7.91 -9.25
C VAL A 230 -14.11 7.85 -8.19
N ASN A 231 -14.21 6.76 -7.44
CA ASN A 231 -15.19 6.63 -6.36
C ASN A 231 -14.92 7.58 -5.20
N GLU A 232 -13.66 7.88 -4.88
CA GLU A 232 -13.33 8.88 -3.88
C GLU A 232 -13.84 10.26 -4.33
N TYR A 233 -13.61 10.67 -5.58
CA TYR A 233 -14.16 11.93 -6.08
C TYR A 233 -15.69 11.99 -6.06
N ARG A 234 -16.36 10.86 -6.33
CA ARG A 234 -17.83 10.76 -6.25
C ARG A 234 -18.34 10.87 -4.81
N LEU A 235 -17.53 10.49 -3.81
CA LEU A 235 -17.88 10.69 -2.40
C LEU A 235 -18.00 12.20 -2.06
N PHE A 236 -17.11 13.03 -2.62
CA PHE A 236 -17.12 14.48 -2.41
C PHE A 236 -18.03 15.25 -3.37
N ASN A 237 -18.40 14.63 -4.49
CA ASN A 237 -19.31 15.19 -5.47
C ASN A 237 -20.18 14.09 -6.07
N SER A 238 -21.34 13.82 -5.46
CA SER A 238 -22.26 12.76 -5.89
C SER A 238 -22.82 12.98 -7.29
N SER A 239 -22.82 14.22 -7.78
CA SER A 239 -23.25 14.57 -9.14
C SER A 239 -22.21 14.23 -10.21
N LEU A 240 -21.00 13.83 -9.81
CA LEU A 240 -19.96 13.40 -10.74
C LEU A 240 -20.36 12.07 -11.39
N GLU A 241 -20.65 12.10 -12.69
CA GLU A 241 -20.86 10.90 -13.47
C GLU A 241 -19.57 10.06 -13.53
N ARG A 242 -19.70 8.75 -13.36
CA ARG A 242 -18.56 7.83 -13.45
C ARG A 242 -18.07 7.80 -14.91
N PRO A 243 -16.85 8.25 -15.22
CA PRO A 243 -16.37 8.24 -16.58
C PRO A 243 -16.21 6.81 -17.09
N GLY A 244 -16.61 6.57 -18.34
CA GLY A 244 -16.32 5.33 -19.06
C GLY A 244 -14.81 5.10 -19.25
N LYS A 245 -14.42 3.93 -19.77
CA LYS A 245 -13.00 3.50 -19.88
C LYS A 245 -12.10 4.58 -20.52
N ASN A 246 -12.55 5.20 -21.60
CA ASN A 246 -11.78 6.20 -22.34
C ASN A 246 -11.78 7.56 -21.61
N GLY A 247 -12.94 7.99 -21.10
CA GLY A 247 -13.06 9.23 -20.31
C GLY A 247 -12.27 9.19 -19.00
N ALA A 248 -12.09 8.00 -18.41
CA ALA A 248 -11.40 7.85 -17.13
C ALA A 248 -9.92 8.26 -17.21
N ARG A 249 -9.24 8.07 -18.35
CA ARG A 249 -7.84 8.52 -18.50
C ARG A 249 -7.74 10.05 -18.53
N ALA A 250 -8.60 10.69 -19.32
CA ALA A 250 -8.68 12.15 -19.40
C ALA A 250 -9.07 12.76 -18.04
N PHE A 251 -10.05 12.15 -17.36
CA PHE A 251 -10.44 12.52 -16.01
C PHE A 251 -9.26 12.45 -15.04
N LEU A 252 -8.54 11.32 -15.00
CA LEU A 252 -7.37 11.13 -14.15
C LEU A 252 -6.29 12.19 -14.46
N ALA A 253 -5.90 12.34 -15.72
CA ALA A 253 -4.88 13.32 -16.10
C ALA A 253 -5.28 14.76 -15.70
N ARG A 254 -6.56 15.13 -15.85
CA ARG A 254 -7.07 16.42 -15.42
C ARG A 254 -6.96 16.61 -13.91
N ILE A 255 -7.47 15.67 -13.11
CA ILE A 255 -7.42 15.81 -11.65
C ILE A 255 -5.98 15.81 -11.11
N TYR A 256 -5.04 15.19 -11.83
CA TYR A 256 -3.62 15.26 -11.50
C TYR A 256 -3.09 16.68 -11.59
N ILE A 257 -3.38 17.37 -12.70
CA ILE A 257 -2.98 18.77 -12.93
C ILE A 257 -3.64 19.68 -11.88
N GLU A 258 -4.97 19.56 -11.71
CA GLU A 258 -5.73 20.33 -10.72
C GLU A 258 -5.16 20.16 -9.30
N HIS A 259 -4.80 18.93 -8.93
CA HIS A 259 -4.16 18.63 -7.65
C HIS A 259 -2.81 19.31 -7.52
N THR A 260 -1.91 19.16 -8.51
CA THR A 260 -0.57 19.77 -8.44
C THR A 260 -0.64 21.29 -8.36
N ASP A 261 -1.55 21.93 -9.08
CA ASP A 261 -1.76 23.38 -9.03
C ASP A 261 -2.33 23.81 -7.68
N SER A 262 -3.27 23.03 -7.12
CA SER A 262 -3.84 23.26 -5.81
C SER A 262 -2.77 23.20 -4.70
N ILE A 263 -1.85 22.23 -4.74
CA ILE A 263 -0.75 22.15 -3.76
C ILE A 263 0.13 23.40 -3.83
N LYS A 264 0.55 23.82 -5.04
CA LYS A 264 1.39 25.01 -5.24
C LYS A 264 0.72 26.26 -4.70
N ARG A 265 -0.56 26.45 -5.04
CA ARG A 265 -1.36 27.57 -4.54
C ARG A 265 -1.52 27.52 -3.02
N PHE A 266 -1.71 26.33 -2.44
CA PHE A 266 -1.83 26.18 -1.00
C PHE A 266 -0.55 26.63 -0.29
N VAL A 267 0.63 26.18 -0.74
CA VAL A 267 1.90 26.60 -0.14
C VAL A 267 2.15 28.10 -0.30
N GLN A 268 1.77 28.71 -1.44
CA GLN A 268 1.85 30.17 -1.61
C GLN A 268 1.01 30.93 -0.57
N LEU A 269 -0.13 30.39 -0.16
CA LEU A 269 -1.00 30.96 0.87
C LEU A 269 -0.53 30.64 2.30
N HIS A 270 0.33 29.63 2.46
CA HIS A 270 0.84 29.13 3.74
C HIS A 270 2.38 29.06 3.70
N PRO A 271 3.09 30.21 3.69
CA PRO A 271 4.55 30.26 3.48
C PRO A 271 5.37 29.69 4.64
N SER A 272 4.72 29.24 5.73
CA SER A 272 5.36 28.43 6.77
C SER A 272 5.78 27.06 6.27
N HIS A 273 5.21 26.59 5.16
CA HIS A 273 5.63 25.37 4.47
C HIS A 273 6.76 25.63 3.48
N ALA A 274 7.79 24.80 3.52
CA ALA A 274 8.68 24.62 2.39
C ALA A 274 8.05 23.64 1.38
N LEU A 275 8.23 23.89 0.07
CA LEU A 275 7.81 22.97 -0.99
C LEU A 275 9.01 22.55 -1.84
N VAL A 276 9.25 21.24 -1.92
CA VAL A 276 10.26 20.64 -2.79
C VAL A 276 9.54 19.93 -3.94
N GLU A 277 9.67 20.47 -5.14
CA GLU A 277 9.14 19.90 -6.37
C GLU A 277 10.25 19.22 -7.15
N PHE A 278 9.95 18.04 -7.72
CA PHE A 278 10.85 17.39 -8.67
C PHE A 278 10.05 16.48 -9.59
N ASN A 279 10.50 16.31 -10.83
CA ASN A 279 9.90 15.33 -11.74
C ASN A 279 10.59 13.97 -11.54
N ILE A 280 9.84 12.89 -11.28
CA ILE A 280 10.43 11.57 -11.04
C ILE A 280 11.15 10.98 -12.25
N THR A 281 10.90 11.48 -13.46
CA THR A 281 11.64 11.04 -14.66
C THR A 281 12.85 11.89 -14.96
N ASP A 282 13.08 12.98 -14.21
CA ASP A 282 14.28 13.80 -14.35
C ASP A 282 15.50 13.01 -13.88
N PRO A 283 16.57 12.91 -14.69
CA PRO A 283 17.82 12.28 -14.25
C PRO A 283 18.43 12.91 -13.00
N ASN A 284 18.13 14.19 -12.71
CA ASN A 284 18.62 14.93 -11.55
C ASN A 284 17.66 14.90 -10.34
N ALA A 285 16.59 14.10 -10.37
CA ALA A 285 15.61 14.04 -9.28
C ALA A 285 16.25 13.73 -7.92
N GLY A 286 17.26 12.85 -7.90
CA GLY A 286 18.02 12.52 -6.70
C GLY A 286 18.82 13.71 -6.16
N GLN A 287 19.54 14.40 -7.04
CA GLN A 287 20.29 15.61 -6.71
C GLN A 287 19.39 16.71 -6.14
N ILE A 288 18.20 16.95 -6.72
CA ILE A 288 17.25 17.96 -6.22
C ILE A 288 16.88 17.67 -4.75
N LEU A 289 16.56 16.42 -4.42
CA LEU A 289 16.25 16.03 -3.04
C LEU A 289 17.48 16.11 -2.14
N ALA A 290 18.64 15.65 -2.60
CA ALA A 290 19.89 15.72 -1.86
C ALA A 290 20.24 17.16 -1.47
N ASP A 291 20.18 18.09 -2.42
CA ASP A 291 20.47 19.50 -2.20
C ASP A 291 19.46 20.16 -1.26
N ALA A 292 18.17 19.90 -1.47
CA ALA A 292 17.10 20.47 -0.67
C ALA A 292 17.21 20.09 0.81
N PHE A 293 17.59 18.84 1.12
CA PHE A 293 17.62 18.34 2.49
C PHE A 293 19.02 18.30 3.12
N GLY A 294 20.08 18.54 2.33
CA GLY A 294 21.47 18.39 2.81
C GLY A 294 21.89 16.93 2.96
N LEU A 295 21.40 16.07 2.06
CA LEU A 295 21.66 14.63 2.04
C LEU A 295 22.59 14.26 0.88
N GLY A 296 23.01 13.00 0.82
CA GLY A 296 23.77 12.48 -0.33
C GLY A 296 22.86 11.96 -1.44
N GLU A 297 23.18 12.26 -2.70
CA GLU A 297 22.41 11.79 -3.87
C GLU A 297 22.43 10.25 -4.02
N GLY A 298 23.49 9.57 -3.53
CA GLY A 298 23.72 8.14 -3.76
C GLY A 298 22.61 7.18 -3.30
N CYS A 299 21.66 7.67 -2.51
CA CYS A 299 20.46 6.94 -2.09
C CYS A 299 19.31 6.98 -3.10
N TRP A 300 19.36 7.84 -4.12
CA TRP A 300 18.29 7.95 -5.10
C TRP A 300 18.30 6.77 -6.07
N ARG A 301 17.16 6.08 -6.15
CA ARG A 301 16.94 4.98 -7.11
C ARG A 301 15.53 5.08 -7.66
N HIS A 302 15.40 4.97 -8.97
CA HIS A 302 14.07 4.79 -9.57
C HIS A 302 13.58 3.38 -9.25
N ARG A 303 12.55 3.29 -8.40
CA ARG A 303 11.89 2.04 -8.06
C ARG A 303 10.65 1.86 -8.94
N ASN A 304 10.24 0.61 -9.13
CA ASN A 304 9.03 0.25 -9.87
C ASN A 304 9.01 0.68 -11.36
N LYS A 305 10.19 0.67 -12.01
CA LYS A 305 10.27 0.86 -13.47
C LYS A 305 9.50 -0.27 -14.18
N VAL A 306 8.71 0.10 -15.19
CA VAL A 306 8.04 -0.87 -16.07
C VAL A 306 9.11 -1.76 -16.70
N GLY A 307 8.97 -3.08 -16.55
CA GLY A 307 9.95 -4.07 -17.02
C GLY A 307 10.84 -4.68 -15.93
N GLU A 308 11.14 -3.96 -14.84
CA GLU A 308 11.95 -4.54 -13.75
C GLU A 308 11.25 -5.70 -13.05
N ARG A 309 9.94 -5.60 -12.82
CA ARG A 309 9.17 -6.70 -12.22
C ARG A 309 9.14 -7.92 -13.14
N ALA A 310 9.01 -7.72 -14.45
CA ALA A 310 9.08 -8.81 -15.43
C ALA A 310 10.47 -9.46 -15.45
N ASN A 311 11.53 -8.67 -15.39
CA ASN A 311 12.90 -9.17 -15.32
C ASN A 311 13.19 -9.90 -14.00
N ARG A 312 12.69 -9.41 -12.87
CA ARG A 312 12.84 -10.04 -11.55
C ARG A 312 12.09 -11.37 -11.42
N LEU A 313 10.94 -11.49 -12.09
CA LEU A 313 10.22 -12.76 -12.20
C LEU A 313 10.92 -13.75 -13.13
N LYS A 314 11.48 -13.29 -14.26
CA LYS A 314 12.31 -14.12 -15.14
C LYS A 314 13.57 -14.62 -14.42
N SER A 315 14.26 -13.77 -13.67
CA SER A 315 15.47 -14.16 -12.95
C SER A 315 15.20 -15.15 -11.82
N ARG A 316 14.07 -15.00 -11.09
CA ARG A 316 13.63 -15.97 -10.07
C ARG A 316 13.17 -17.29 -10.66
N SER A 317 12.57 -17.27 -11.85
CA SER A 317 12.26 -18.50 -12.57
C SER A 317 13.55 -19.27 -12.86
N ILE A 318 14.58 -18.59 -13.38
CA ILE A 318 15.85 -19.23 -13.76
C ILE A 318 16.63 -19.76 -12.53
N SER A 319 16.63 -19.05 -11.40
CA SER A 319 17.32 -19.49 -10.18
C SER A 319 16.67 -20.69 -9.49
N ASN A 320 15.44 -21.06 -9.85
CA ASN A 320 14.77 -22.26 -9.33
C ASN A 320 14.99 -23.50 -10.23
N TRP A 321 15.70 -23.34 -11.35
CA TRP A 321 16.06 -24.40 -12.30
C TRP A 321 17.56 -24.73 -12.30
N LEU A 322 18.37 -23.98 -11.54
CA LEU A 322 19.81 -24.21 -11.33
C LEU A 322 20.04 -24.56 -9.86
#